data_AF-A0A2K6LFW7-F1
#
_entry.id   AF-A0A2K6LFW7-F1
#
_cell.length_a   1.000
_cell.length_b   1.000
_cell.length_c   1.000
_cell.angle_alpha   90.00
_cell.angle_beta   90.00
_cell.angle_gamma   90.00
#
_symmetry.space_group_name_H-M   'P 1'
#
loop_
_entity.id
_entity.type
_entity.pdbx_description
1 polymer ?
#
loop_
_entity_poly.entity_id
_entity_poly.type
_entity_poly.pdbx_seq_one_letter_code
_entity_poly.pdbx_strand_id
1 'polypeptide(L)'
;PATREAESYLIRNWMNLRDAETGKILWQGTEDLSVPGVEHEARVPKKILNVSRTQFSSTEQMEKFRLEQKVYFKGQCLEEWFFEFGFVIPNSTNTWQSLIEAAPESQMMPASIETILANTVKPRLY
;
A
#
# COMPACT_ATOMS: atom_id res chain seq x y z
N PRO A 1 -3.92 14.77 -17.01
CA PRO A 1 -2.62 15.28 -17.51
C PRO A 1 -1.52 15.31 -16.45
N ALA A 2 -1.80 15.77 -15.22
CA ALA A 2 -0.81 15.85 -14.13
C ALA A 2 -0.46 14.52 -13.41
N THR A 3 -1.28 13.47 -13.59
CA THR A 3 -1.09 12.19 -12.88
C THR A 3 0.08 11.36 -13.42
N ARG A 4 0.36 11.43 -14.73
CA ARG A 4 1.39 10.60 -15.38
C ARG A 4 2.83 11.04 -15.11
N GLU A 5 3.07 12.32 -14.84
CA GLU A 5 4.44 12.80 -14.57
C GLU A 5 4.84 12.48 -13.12
N ALA A 6 3.91 12.65 -12.18
CA ALA A 6 4.14 12.40 -10.76
C ALA A 6 4.50 10.94 -10.43
N GLU A 7 4.08 10.01 -11.29
CA GLU A 7 4.37 8.56 -11.20
C GLU A 7 5.83 8.22 -11.55
N SER A 8 6.55 9.07 -12.31
CA SER A 8 7.96 8.81 -12.67
C SER A 8 8.99 9.24 -11.60
N TYR A 9 8.56 9.97 -10.57
CA TYR A 9 9.44 10.58 -9.57
C TYR A 9 9.50 9.83 -8.25
N LEU A 10 8.54 8.94 -8.02
CA LEU A 10 8.49 8.13 -6.81
C LEU A 10 9.03 6.74 -7.10
N ILE A 11 10.11 6.36 -6.42
CA ILE A 11 10.63 5.00 -6.46
C ILE A 11 10.24 4.34 -5.15
N ARG A 12 9.30 3.38 -5.18
CA ARG A 12 9.01 2.57 -4.00
C ARG A 12 10.07 1.47 -3.88
N ASN A 13 10.90 1.55 -2.86
CA ASN A 13 12.05 0.65 -2.67
C ASN A 13 11.63 -0.73 -2.14
N TRP A 14 10.69 -0.77 -1.21
CA TRP A 14 10.13 -2.01 -0.68
C TRP A 14 8.87 -1.75 0.14
N MET A 15 8.08 -2.81 0.32
CA MET A 15 6.95 -2.85 1.23
C MET A 15 6.92 -4.20 1.95
N ASN A 16 6.51 -4.21 3.22
CA ASN A 16 6.10 -5.44 3.89
C ASN A 16 4.80 -5.26 4.65
N LEU A 17 4.05 -6.34 4.73
CA LEU A 17 2.89 -6.49 5.58
C LEU A 17 3.28 -7.42 6.73
N ARG A 18 2.99 -6.99 7.95
CA ARG A 18 3.24 -7.73 9.18
C ARG A 18 1.97 -7.89 9.97
N ASP A 19 1.86 -9.00 10.67
CA ASP A 19 0.92 -9.15 11.76
C ASP A 19 1.27 -8.12 12.85
N ALA A 20 0.30 -7.31 13.28
CA ALA A 20 0.53 -6.25 14.26
C ALA A 20 0.76 -6.76 15.68
N GLU A 21 0.25 -7.94 16.03
CA GLU A 21 0.40 -8.54 17.35
C GLU A 21 1.72 -9.30 17.46
N THR A 22 2.05 -10.11 16.44
CA THR A 22 3.24 -10.98 16.47
C THR A 22 4.46 -10.36 15.78
N GLY A 23 4.27 -9.32 14.97
CA GLY A 23 5.34 -8.71 14.15
C GLY A 23 5.83 -9.58 12.98
N LYS A 24 5.23 -10.77 12.79
CA LYS A 24 5.58 -11.74 11.75
C LYS A 24 5.32 -11.16 10.37
N ILE A 25 6.29 -11.28 9.46
CA ILE A 25 6.12 -10.89 8.06
C ILE A 25 5.15 -11.86 7.40
N LEU A 26 4.07 -11.31 6.84
CA LEU A 26 3.04 -12.01 6.10
C LEU A 26 3.30 -11.95 4.60
N TRP A 27 3.77 -10.79 4.16
CA TRP A 27 4.14 -10.53 2.78
C TRP A 27 5.24 -9.49 2.72
N GLN A 28 6.11 -9.61 1.72
CA GLN A 28 7.14 -8.63 1.42
C GLN A 28 7.30 -8.55 -0.09
N GLY A 29 7.31 -7.33 -0.61
CA GLY A 29 7.62 -7.04 -2.00
C GLY A 29 8.74 -6.01 -2.07
N THR A 30 9.68 -6.23 -2.97
CA THR A 30 10.72 -5.26 -3.35
C THR A 30 10.46 -4.66 -4.74
N GLU A 31 9.31 -5.00 -5.33
CA GLU A 31 8.87 -4.48 -6.61
C GLU A 31 8.28 -3.07 -6.43
N ASP A 32 8.34 -2.28 -7.49
CA ASP A 32 7.76 -0.94 -7.49
C ASP A 32 6.23 -1.01 -7.60
N LEU A 33 5.58 -1.07 -6.44
CA LEU A 33 4.12 -1.12 -6.34
C LEU A 33 3.45 0.22 -6.68
N SER A 34 4.21 1.25 -7.07
CA SER A 34 3.65 2.53 -7.49
C SER A 34 3.26 2.55 -8.96
N VAL A 35 3.70 1.56 -9.75
CA VAL A 35 3.35 1.44 -11.17
C VAL A 35 1.86 1.13 -11.31
N PRO A 36 1.06 2.06 -11.88
CA PRO A 36 -0.37 1.84 -12.03
C PRO A 36 -0.64 0.69 -13.02
N GLY A 37 -1.67 -0.11 -12.72
CA GLY A 37 -2.06 -1.25 -13.55
C GLY A 37 -1.25 -2.52 -13.32
N VAL A 38 -0.30 -2.52 -12.38
CA VAL A 38 0.36 -3.75 -11.91
C VAL A 38 -0.39 -4.26 -10.69
N GLU A 39 -1.01 -5.42 -10.85
CA GLU A 39 -1.63 -6.16 -9.75
C GLU A 39 -0.60 -7.10 -9.13
N HIS A 40 -0.46 -7.04 -7.79
CA HIS A 40 0.44 -7.93 -7.07
C HIS A 40 -0.39 -8.91 -6.24
N GLU A 41 -0.08 -10.20 -6.39
CA GLU A 41 -0.71 -11.24 -5.60
C GLU A 41 -0.07 -11.31 -4.20
N ALA A 42 -0.89 -11.23 -3.16
CA ALA A 42 -0.45 -11.32 -1.77
C ALA A 42 -1.31 -12.31 -1.00
N ARG A 43 -0.65 -13.28 -0.35
CA ARG A 43 -1.32 -14.22 0.57
C ARG A 43 -1.32 -13.64 1.97
N VAL A 44 -2.37 -12.87 2.29
CA VAL A 44 -2.56 -12.28 3.61
C VAL A 44 -3.52 -13.13 4.46
N PRO A 45 -3.14 -13.53 5.69
CA PRO A 45 -4.06 -14.21 6.59
C PRO A 45 -5.18 -13.28 7.06
N LYS A 46 -6.36 -13.86 7.28
CA LYS A 46 -7.61 -13.12 7.47
C LYS A 46 -7.75 -12.36 8.79
N LYS A 47 -7.13 -12.84 9.86
CA LYS A 47 -7.51 -12.48 11.24
C LYS A 47 -6.70 -11.34 11.86
N ILE A 48 -5.97 -10.58 11.05
CA ILE A 48 -4.87 -9.80 11.59
C ILE A 48 -4.99 -8.34 11.23
N LEU A 49 -5.02 -7.54 12.30
CA LEU A 49 -4.53 -6.18 12.32
C LEU A 49 -3.14 -6.23 11.67
N ASN A 50 -2.97 -5.53 10.56
CA ASN A 50 -1.74 -5.59 9.80
C ASN A 50 -1.00 -4.27 9.92
N VAL A 51 0.32 -4.35 10.00
CA VAL A 51 1.20 -3.21 9.86
C VAL A 51 1.75 -3.24 8.46
N SER A 52 1.42 -2.22 7.68
CA SER A 52 2.08 -1.93 6.41
C SER A 52 3.31 -1.07 6.69
N ARG A 53 4.48 -1.52 6.22
CA ARG A 53 5.70 -0.71 6.25
C ARG A 53 6.23 -0.57 4.85
N THR A 54 6.28 0.66 4.36
CA THR A 54 6.72 1.02 3.02
C THR A 54 7.93 1.93 3.10
N GLN A 55 8.90 1.73 2.20
CA GLN A 55 9.95 2.70 1.96
C GLN A 55 9.86 3.22 0.53
N PHE A 56 9.98 4.54 0.38
CA PHE A 56 9.97 5.19 -0.91
C PHE A 56 10.98 6.33 -0.95
N SER A 57 11.48 6.61 -2.13
CA SER A 57 12.30 7.78 -2.43
C SER A 57 11.56 8.69 -3.40
N SER A 58 11.75 10.00 -3.28
CA SER A 58 11.18 10.99 -4.18
C SER A 58 12.24 11.99 -4.59
N THR A 59 12.38 12.29 -5.88
CA THR A 59 13.21 13.41 -6.36
C THR A 59 12.51 14.75 -6.20
N GLU A 60 11.17 14.75 -6.24
CA GLU A 60 10.33 15.95 -6.19
C GLU A 60 9.70 16.19 -4.82
N GLN A 61 9.31 17.43 -4.56
CA GLN A 61 8.52 17.80 -3.40
C GLN A 61 7.06 17.37 -3.58
N MET A 62 6.39 16.95 -2.51
CA MET A 62 4.95 16.69 -2.51
C MET A 62 4.30 17.27 -1.26
N GLU A 63 3.14 17.91 -1.34
CA GLU A 63 2.49 18.48 -0.13
C GLU A 63 1.58 17.49 0.58
N LYS A 64 0.92 16.62 -0.18
CA LYS A 64 -0.15 15.72 0.31
C LYS A 64 0.01 14.33 -0.27
N PHE A 65 1.18 13.74 -0.08
CA PHE A 65 1.44 12.38 -0.51
C PHE A 65 0.52 11.40 0.22
N ARG A 66 -0.16 10.55 -0.53
CA ARG A 66 -1.09 9.55 -0.01
C ARG A 66 -1.05 8.25 -0.81
N LEU A 67 -1.39 7.17 -0.13
CA LEU A 67 -1.51 5.83 -0.68
C LEU A 67 -2.95 5.36 -0.57
N GLU A 68 -3.49 4.88 -1.68
CA GLU A 68 -4.77 4.18 -1.71
C GLU A 68 -4.47 2.70 -2.01
N GLN A 69 -4.88 1.81 -1.13
CA GLN A 69 -4.69 0.37 -1.29
C GLN A 69 -6.06 -0.29 -1.42
N LYS A 70 -6.22 -1.15 -2.42
CA LYS A 70 -7.46 -1.88 -2.65
C LYS A 70 -7.18 -3.37 -2.65
N VAL A 71 -8.02 -4.11 -1.94
CA VAL A 71 -7.95 -5.57 -1.91
C VAL A 71 -9.08 -6.12 -2.76
N TYR A 72 -8.72 -6.92 -3.77
CA TYR A 72 -9.67 -7.56 -4.66
C TYR A 72 -9.75 -9.07 -4.41
N PHE A 73 -10.96 -9.61 -4.53
CA PHE A 73 -11.20 -11.05 -4.62
C PHE A 73 -12.14 -11.35 -5.77
N LYS A 74 -11.70 -12.21 -6.71
CA LYS A 74 -12.47 -12.56 -7.91
C LYS A 74 -13.01 -11.32 -8.65
N GLY A 75 -12.18 -10.28 -8.75
CA GLY A 75 -12.54 -9.00 -9.38
C GLY A 75 -13.46 -8.09 -8.56
N GLN A 76 -13.87 -8.47 -7.35
CA GLN A 76 -14.64 -7.63 -6.45
C GLN A 76 -13.71 -6.94 -5.44
N CYS A 77 -13.81 -5.61 -5.34
CA CYS A 77 -13.09 -4.85 -4.31
C CYS A 77 -13.74 -5.13 -2.95
N LEU A 78 -12.98 -5.73 -2.04
CA LEU A 78 -13.43 -6.07 -0.69
C LEU A 78 -13.16 -4.94 0.29
N GLU A 79 -11.95 -4.39 0.25
CA GLU A 79 -11.50 -3.35 1.16
C GLU A 79 -10.75 -2.27 0.40
N GLU A 80 -10.96 -1.02 0.82
CA GLU A 80 -10.20 0.14 0.36
C GLU A 80 -9.63 0.85 1.58
N TRP A 81 -8.31 1.03 1.59
CA TRP A 81 -7.61 1.73 2.65
C TRP A 81 -6.98 3.00 2.10
N PHE A 82 -7.10 4.08 2.86
CA PHE A 82 -6.58 5.40 2.52
C PHE A 82 -5.58 5.79 3.60
N PHE A 83 -4.33 6.00 3.19
CA PHE A 83 -3.27 6.42 4.08
C PHE A 83 -2.73 7.76 3.59
N GLU A 84 -2.52 8.71 4.50
CA GLU A 84 -1.91 10.01 4.21
C GLU A 84 -0.54 10.10 4.89
N PHE A 85 0.50 10.37 4.09
CA PHE A 85 1.84 10.66 4.59
C PHE A 85 2.03 12.18 4.80
N GLY A 86 1.48 12.99 3.89
CA GLY A 86 1.60 14.44 3.92
C GLY A 86 2.80 14.94 3.12
N PHE A 87 3.58 15.84 3.72
CA PHE A 87 4.66 16.54 3.03
C PHE A 87 5.87 15.61 2.79
N VAL A 88 6.40 15.63 1.57
CA VAL A 88 7.59 14.89 1.14
C VAL A 88 8.65 15.90 0.69
N ILE A 89 9.81 15.84 1.32
CA ILE A 89 10.98 16.65 0.97
C ILE A 89 11.55 16.14 -0.37
N PRO A 90 11.95 17.02 -1.31
CA PRO A 90 12.61 16.60 -2.54
C PRO A 90 13.93 15.89 -2.26
N ASN A 91 14.29 14.91 -3.09
CA ASN A 91 15.47 14.06 -2.95
C ASN A 91 15.58 13.34 -1.58
N SER A 92 14.44 12.95 -1.01
CA SER A 92 14.39 12.25 0.28
C SER A 92 14.07 10.77 0.13
N THR A 93 14.45 9.97 1.14
CA THR A 93 14.02 8.59 1.30
C THR A 93 13.29 8.47 2.63
N ASN A 94 12.04 7.99 2.58
CA ASN A 94 11.14 7.94 3.72
C ASN A 94 10.76 6.49 4.01
N THR A 95 10.69 6.14 5.29
CA THR A 95 10.08 4.90 5.74
C THR A 95 8.78 5.26 6.46
N TRP A 96 7.69 4.71 5.97
CA TRP A 96 6.35 4.99 6.46
C TRP A 96 5.71 3.70 6.99
N GLN A 97 5.20 3.77 8.20
CA GLN A 97 4.47 2.69 8.83
C GLN A 97 3.00 3.10 9.01
N SER A 98 2.09 2.26 8.55
CA SER A 98 0.66 2.45 8.63
C SER A 98 0.01 1.24 9.28
N LEU A 99 -0.96 1.49 10.16
CA LEU A 99 -1.78 0.44 10.76
C LEU A 99 -3.00 0.20 9.88
N ILE A 100 -3.26 -1.06 9.58
CA ILE A 100 -4.42 -1.53 8.83
C ILE A 100 -5.29 -2.32 9.80
N GLU A 101 -6.45 -1.76 10.12
CA GLU A 101 -7.41 -2.43 10.98
C GLU A 101 -8.22 -3.43 10.15
N ALA A 102 -8.31 -4.66 10.61
CA ALA A 102 -9.12 -5.68 9.95
C ALA A 102 -10.61 -5.36 10.09
N ALA A 103 -11.39 -5.64 9.05
CA ALA A 103 -12.84 -5.59 9.14
C ALA A 103 -13.37 -6.56 10.23
N PRO A 104 -14.50 -6.25 10.88
CA PRO A 104 -15.13 -7.15 11.85
C PRO A 104 -15.33 -8.56 11.27
N GLU A 105 -15.17 -9.59 12.11
CA GLU A 105 -15.22 -11.00 11.69
C GLU A 105 -16.52 -11.37 10.95
N SER A 106 -17.63 -10.67 11.25
CA SER A 106 -18.92 -10.81 10.59
C SER A 106 -18.96 -10.36 9.12
N GLN A 107 -17.98 -9.57 8.67
CA GLN A 107 -17.84 -9.06 7.31
C GLN A 107 -16.76 -9.80 6.52
N MET A 108 -16.07 -10.76 7.15
CA MET A 108 -14.92 -11.44 6.55
C MET A 108 -15.30 -12.73 5.82
N MET A 109 -14.71 -12.93 4.64
CA MET A 109 -14.92 -14.14 3.82
C MET A 109 -14.12 -15.36 4.32
N PRO A 110 -14.53 -16.61 4.03
CA PRO A 110 -13.93 -17.84 4.57
C PRO A 110 -12.49 -18.15 4.11
N ALA A 111 -11.76 -18.90 4.97
CA ALA A 111 -10.29 -19.09 5.08
C ALA A 111 -9.47 -19.21 3.77
N SER A 112 -9.97 -19.91 2.76
CA SER A 112 -9.21 -20.46 1.63
C SER A 112 -9.19 -19.59 0.36
N ILE A 113 -9.12 -18.27 0.52
CA ILE A 113 -9.33 -17.30 -0.57
C ILE A 113 -8.03 -16.55 -0.87
N GLU A 114 -7.55 -16.63 -2.12
CA GLU A 114 -6.45 -15.84 -2.66
C GLU A 114 -6.95 -14.42 -3.01
N THR A 115 -6.27 -13.39 -2.52
CA THR A 115 -6.63 -11.97 -2.73
C THR A 115 -5.54 -11.22 -3.46
N ILE A 116 -5.93 -10.30 -4.33
CA ILE A 116 -5.02 -9.44 -5.08
C ILE A 116 -4.93 -8.10 -4.35
N LEU A 117 -3.71 -7.63 -4.09
CA LEU A 117 -3.46 -6.31 -3.54
C LEU A 117 -3.11 -5.36 -4.69
N ALA A 118 -4.01 -4.43 -4.97
CA ALA A 118 -3.77 -3.35 -5.91
C ALA A 118 -3.39 -2.08 -5.14
N ASN A 119 -2.34 -1.41 -5.59
CA ASN A 119 -1.90 -0.16 -4.99
C ASN A 119 -2.09 0.98 -6.00
N THR A 120 -2.55 2.12 -5.51
CA THR A 120 -2.61 3.36 -6.27
C THR A 120 -1.98 4.47 -5.44
N VAL A 121 -0.84 4.96 -5.90
CA VAL A 121 -0.19 6.11 -5.29
C VAL A 121 -0.79 7.38 -5.89
N LYS A 122 -1.24 8.31 -5.05
CA LYS A 122 -1.76 9.61 -5.52
C LYS A 122 -0.87 10.75 -5.02
N PRO A 123 0.20 11.08 -5.75
CA PRO A 123 0.99 12.27 -5.47
C PRO A 123 0.20 13.53 -5.83
N ARG A 124 0.41 14.60 -5.07
CA ARG A 124 -0.04 15.96 -5.44
C ARG A 124 1.19 16.85 -5.50
N LEU A 125 1.68 17.06 -6.73
CA LEU A 125 2.72 18.04 -7.05
C LEU A 125 2.11 19.45 -7.11
N TYR A 126 2.91 20.46 -6.80
CA TYR A 126 2.57 21.88 -6.93
C TYR A 126 3.57 22.54 -7.88
#